data_AF-A0A6J5F9S7-F1
#
_entry.id   AF-A0A6J5F9S7-F1
#
_cell.length_a   1.000
_cell.length_b   1.000
_cell.length_c   1.000
_cell.angle_alpha   90.00
_cell.angle_beta   90.00
_cell.angle_gamma   90.00
#
_symmetry.space_group_name_H-M   'P 1'
#
loop_
_entity.id
_entity.type
_entity.pdbx_description
1 polymer ?
#
loop_
_entity_poly.entity_id
_entity_poly.type
_entity_poly.pdbx_seq_one_letter_code
_entity_poly.pdbx_strand_id
1 'polypeptide(L)'
;MVGSKQLGRVLDTAHQSGAKVVLIGDAKQLVAIEAGAGFRTISERVDAQELTEIRRQHAGWSRQASREIARGDVRRGLDAYQERGHTQMLASRDEARGALMSAWGRP
;
A
#
# COMPACT_ATOMS: atom_id res chain seq x y z
N MET A 1 -4.61 2.99 -9.00
CA MET A 1 -4.84 4.40 -9.40
C MET A 1 -5.36 4.60 -10.83
N VAL A 2 -5.46 3.57 -11.69
CA VAL A 2 -6.07 3.69 -13.03
C VAL A 2 -7.38 2.91 -13.07
N GLY A 3 -8.46 3.52 -13.53
CA GLY A 3 -9.75 2.85 -13.71
C GLY A 3 -9.74 1.84 -14.85
N SER A 4 -10.66 0.86 -14.82
CA SER A 4 -10.62 -0.27 -15.75
C SER A 4 -10.82 0.14 -17.22
N LYS A 5 -11.68 1.14 -17.49
CA LYS A 5 -11.89 1.68 -18.85
C LYS A 5 -10.66 2.37 -19.40
N GLN A 6 -9.93 3.11 -18.56
CA GLN A 6 -8.69 3.76 -18.99
C GLN A 6 -7.60 2.73 -19.26
N LEU A 7 -7.48 1.71 -18.40
CA LEU A 7 -6.55 0.61 -18.61
C LEU A 7 -6.84 -0.12 -19.93
N GLY A 8 -8.09 -0.44 -20.23
CA GLY A 8 -8.50 -1.07 -21.49
C GLY A 8 -8.02 -0.28 -22.72
N ARG A 9 -8.28 1.03 -22.77
CA ARG A 9 -7.83 1.88 -23.89
C ARG A 9 -6.31 1.86 -24.11
N VAL A 10 -5.53 1.85 -23.03
CA VAL A 10 -4.06 1.77 -23.11
C VAL A 10 -3.62 0.40 -23.65
N LEU A 11 -4.23 -0.68 -23.15
CA LEU A 11 -3.91 -2.04 -23.59
C LEU A 11 -4.28 -2.26 -25.06
N ASP A 12 -5.42 -1.76 -25.52
CA ASP A 12 -5.84 -1.87 -26.92
C ASP A 12 -4.86 -1.17 -27.87
N THR A 13 -4.41 0.03 -27.49
CA THR A 13 -3.43 0.81 -28.28
C THR A 13 -2.07 0.10 -28.32
N ALA A 14 -1.64 -0.46 -27.18
CA ALA A 14 -0.39 -1.22 -27.11
C ALA A 14 -0.47 -2.49 -27.96
N HIS A 15 -1.61 -3.17 -27.98
CA HIS A 15 -1.84 -4.36 -28.80
C HIS A 15 -1.75 -4.04 -30.30
N GLN A 16 -2.42 -2.97 -30.76
CA GLN A 16 -2.40 -2.54 -32.16
C GLN A 16 -1.00 -2.16 -32.67
N SER A 17 -0.14 -1.67 -31.78
CA SER A 17 1.25 -1.31 -32.10
C SER A 17 2.25 -2.45 -31.93
N GLY A 18 1.81 -3.63 -31.47
CA GLY A 18 2.70 -4.75 -31.16
C GLY A 18 3.62 -4.49 -29.96
N ALA A 19 3.28 -3.55 -29.09
CA ALA A 19 4.09 -3.17 -27.95
C ALA A 19 3.95 -4.14 -26.78
N LYS A 20 5.04 -4.34 -26.04
CA LYS A 20 5.02 -5.06 -24.76
C LYS A 20 4.54 -4.14 -23.64
N VAL A 21 3.58 -4.60 -22.85
CA VAL A 21 3.11 -3.89 -21.65
C VAL A 21 3.62 -4.59 -20.39
N VAL A 22 4.15 -3.82 -19.45
CA VAL A 22 4.50 -4.28 -18.10
C VAL A 22 3.70 -3.45 -17.10
N LEU A 23 2.86 -4.11 -16.32
CA LEU A 23 2.05 -3.46 -15.28
C LEU A 23 2.76 -3.57 -13.94
N ILE A 24 2.92 -2.44 -13.24
CA ILE A 24 3.55 -2.37 -11.92
C ILE A 24 2.57 -1.69 -10.96
N GLY A 25 2.35 -2.31 -9.81
CA GLY A 25 1.43 -1.79 -8.79
C GLY A 25 1.27 -2.76 -7.62
N ASP A 26 0.50 -2.35 -6.64
CA ASP A 26 0.15 -3.17 -5.46
C ASP A 26 -1.36 -3.46 -5.49
N ALA A 27 -1.73 -4.73 -5.64
CA ALA A 27 -3.13 -5.16 -5.70
C ALA A 27 -3.88 -4.99 -4.37
N LYS A 28 -3.14 -4.86 -3.25
CA LYS A 28 -3.67 -4.65 -1.89
C LYS A 28 -3.79 -3.16 -1.53
N GLN A 29 -3.25 -2.25 -2.34
CA GLN A 29 -3.46 -0.81 -2.14
C GLN A 29 -4.92 -0.40 -2.38
N LEU A 30 -5.28 0.77 -1.86
CA LEU A 30 -6.62 1.36 -2.02
C LEU A 30 -7.04 1.33 -3.49
N VAL A 31 -8.26 0.86 -3.73
CA VAL A 31 -8.85 0.81 -5.08
C VAL A 31 -8.93 2.24 -5.63
N ALA A 32 -8.78 2.37 -6.95
CA ALA A 32 -9.04 3.66 -7.59
C ALA A 32 -10.48 4.11 -7.31
N ILE A 33 -10.70 5.42 -7.21
CA ILE A 33 -12.04 6.01 -7.04
C ILE A 33 -12.93 5.67 -8.25
N GLU A 34 -12.35 5.54 -9.44
CA GLU A 34 -13.04 5.02 -10.62
C GLU A 34 -13.29 3.51 -10.53
N ALA A 35 -14.51 3.11 -10.91
CA ALA A 35 -14.98 1.73 -10.83
C ALA A 35 -14.08 0.73 -11.59
N GLY A 36 -13.87 -0.41 -10.93
CA GLY A 36 -13.29 -1.64 -11.49
C GLY A 36 -11.85 -1.91 -11.04
N ALA A 37 -11.57 -3.18 -10.75
CA ALA A 37 -10.28 -3.65 -10.23
C ALA A 37 -9.38 -4.21 -11.34
N GLY A 38 -9.30 -3.55 -12.50
CA GLY A 38 -8.62 -4.07 -13.69
C GLY A 38 -7.19 -4.56 -13.45
N PHE A 39 -6.39 -3.80 -12.70
CA PHE A 39 -5.03 -4.24 -12.31
C PHE A 39 -5.04 -5.53 -11.47
N ARG A 40 -5.91 -5.59 -10.44
CA ARG A 40 -6.05 -6.77 -9.57
C ARG A 40 -6.49 -8.00 -10.37
N THR A 41 -7.49 -7.83 -11.23
CA THR A 41 -8.01 -8.90 -12.08
C THR A 41 -6.95 -9.44 -13.05
N ILE A 42 -6.08 -8.58 -13.58
CA ILE A 42 -4.97 -9.01 -14.43
C ILE A 42 -3.91 -9.73 -13.59
N SER A 43 -3.54 -9.19 -12.42
CA SER A 43 -2.53 -9.83 -11.55
C SER A 43 -2.98 -11.20 -11.01
N GLU A 44 -4.28 -11.46 -10.89
CA GLU A 44 -4.82 -12.75 -10.46
C GLU A 44 -4.83 -13.80 -11.58
N ARG A 45 -4.80 -13.38 -12.85
CA ARG A 45 -4.95 -14.27 -14.03
C ARG A 45 -3.68 -14.45 -14.83
N VAL A 46 -2.78 -13.49 -14.76
CA VAL A 46 -1.49 -13.50 -15.45
C VAL A 46 -0.42 -13.73 -14.40
N ASP A 47 0.48 -14.69 -14.65
CA ASP A 47 1.63 -14.92 -13.78
C ASP A 47 2.41 -13.62 -13.59
N ALA A 48 2.61 -13.24 -12.32
CA ALA A 48 3.17 -11.97 -11.92
C ALA A 48 4.36 -12.19 -11.00
N GLN A 49 5.40 -11.38 -11.17
CA GLN A 49 6.55 -11.39 -10.29
C GLN A 49 6.31 -10.44 -9.12
N GLU A 50 6.39 -10.96 -7.90
CA GLU A 50 6.20 -10.18 -6.68
C GLU A 50 7.53 -9.65 -6.13
N LEU A 51 7.57 -8.34 -5.86
CA LEU A 51 8.68 -7.73 -5.14
C LEU A 51 8.48 -7.91 -3.63
N THR A 52 9.31 -8.74 -3.01
CA THR A 52 9.21 -9.09 -1.57
C THR A 52 10.19 -8.31 -0.68
N GLU A 53 11.17 -7.63 -1.28
CA GLU A 53 12.20 -6.91 -0.56
C GLU A 53 11.73 -5.51 -0.12
N ILE A 54 11.75 -5.25 1.19
CA ILE A 54 11.41 -3.93 1.75
C ILE A 54 12.66 -3.06 1.78
N ARG A 55 12.69 -2.01 0.96
CA ARG A 55 13.81 -1.05 0.89
C ARG A 55 13.58 0.28 1.59
N ARG A 56 12.33 0.69 1.81
CA ARG A 56 11.99 1.97 2.47
C ARG A 56 12.35 1.98 3.96
N GLN A 57 12.07 0.88 4.66
CA GLN A 57 12.48 0.71 6.05
C GLN A 57 13.95 0.26 6.09
N HIS A 58 14.80 1.01 6.80
CA HIS A 58 16.22 0.69 6.94
C HIS A 58 16.50 -0.26 8.10
N ALA A 59 15.79 -0.11 9.22
CA ALA A 59 15.97 -0.95 10.39
C ALA A 59 15.32 -2.33 10.21
N GLY A 60 15.98 -3.38 10.69
CA GLY A 60 15.48 -4.75 10.57
C GLY A 60 14.13 -4.96 11.25
N TRP A 61 13.92 -4.33 12.41
CA TRP A 61 12.66 -4.43 13.16
C TRP A 61 11.49 -3.80 12.38
N SER A 62 11.69 -2.66 11.71
CA SER A 62 10.62 -1.97 11.00
C SER A 62 10.27 -2.68 9.71
N ARG A 63 11.24 -3.31 9.03
CA ARG A 63 10.97 -4.26 7.94
C ARG A 63 10.12 -5.42 8.42
N GLN A 64 10.44 -6.02 9.58
CA GLN A 64 9.66 -7.14 10.10
C GLN A 64 8.24 -6.70 10.46
N ALA A 65 8.08 -5.58 11.17
CA ALA A 65 6.77 -5.03 11.50
C ALA A 65 5.92 -4.78 10.25
N SER A 66 6.50 -4.22 9.18
CA SER A 66 5.81 -4.04 7.90
C SER A 66 5.38 -5.36 7.24
N ARG A 67 6.17 -6.45 7.39
CA ARG A 67 5.77 -7.78 6.89
C ARG A 67 4.61 -8.37 7.67
N GLU A 68 4.60 -8.25 9.00
CA GLU A 68 3.48 -8.72 9.84
C GLU A 68 2.18 -8.02 9.42
N ILE A 69 2.22 -6.69 9.26
CA ILE A 69 1.07 -5.91 8.79
C ILE A 69 0.61 -6.37 7.39
N ALA A 70 1.54 -6.55 6.44
CA ALA A 70 1.21 -6.98 5.08
C ALA A 70 0.60 -8.39 4.99
N ARG A 71 0.86 -9.24 6.01
CA ARG A 71 0.27 -10.58 6.17
C ARG A 71 -1.04 -10.58 6.97
N GLY A 72 -1.44 -9.43 7.51
CA GLY A 72 -2.67 -9.27 8.28
C GLY A 72 -2.48 -9.34 9.81
N ASP A 73 -1.27 -9.60 10.32
CA ASP A 73 -0.96 -9.50 11.75
C ASP A 73 -0.67 -8.05 12.12
N VAL A 74 -1.73 -7.23 12.08
CA VAL A 74 -1.67 -5.80 12.35
C VAL A 74 -1.26 -5.53 13.80
N ARG A 75 -1.74 -6.36 14.74
CA ARG A 75 -1.44 -6.19 16.17
C ARG A 75 0.06 -6.31 16.42
N ARG A 76 0.68 -7.42 16.02
CA ARG A 76 2.12 -7.64 16.23
C ARG A 76 2.97 -6.58 15.56
N GLY A 77 2.55 -6.15 14.37
CA GLY A 77 3.19 -5.04 13.67
C GLY A 77 3.15 -3.75 14.48
N LEU A 78 1.97 -3.35 14.97
CA LEU A 78 1.80 -2.13 15.77
C LEU A 78 2.51 -2.18 17.12
N ASP A 79 2.49 -3.34 17.79
CA ASP A 79 3.20 -3.55 19.06
C ASP A 79 4.71 -3.27 18.90
N ALA A 80 5.31 -3.75 17.80
CA ALA A 80 6.72 -3.49 17.50
C ALA A 80 7.05 -2.00 17.33
N TYR A 81 6.11 -1.19 16.77
CA TYR A 81 6.26 0.26 16.71
C TYR A 81 6.06 0.90 18.10
N GLN A 82 5.12 0.40 18.91
CA GLN A 82 4.82 0.93 20.24
C GLN A 82 5.99 0.74 21.21
N GLU A 83 6.58 -0.47 21.26
CA GLU A 83 7.75 -0.80 22.07
C GLU A 83 8.94 0.14 21.82
N ARG A 84 8.98 0.77 20.64
CA ARG A 84 10.06 1.65 20.19
C ARG A 84 9.65 3.13 20.15
N GLY A 85 8.49 3.46 20.73
CA GLY A 85 8.01 4.84 20.85
C GLY A 85 7.53 5.49 19.54
N HIS A 86 7.26 4.69 18.50
CA HIS A 86 6.78 5.19 17.21
C HIS A 86 5.25 5.25 17.08
N THR A 87 4.51 4.74 18.05
CA THR A 87 3.06 4.87 18.16
C THR A 87 2.67 5.29 19.58
N GLN A 88 1.57 6.03 19.69
CA GLN A 88 1.01 6.47 20.96
C GLN A 88 -0.46 6.07 21.03
N MET A 89 -0.84 5.43 22.12
CA MET A 89 -2.23 5.10 22.42
C MET A 89 -2.78 6.16 23.38
N LEU A 90 -3.85 6.83 22.97
CA LEU A 90 -4.53 7.87 23.76
C LEU A 90 -5.93 7.39 24.12
N ALA A 91 -6.50 7.94 25.19
CA ALA A 91 -7.72 7.40 25.78
C ALA A 91 -8.97 7.65 24.93
N SER A 92 -8.94 8.67 24.07
CA SER A 92 -10.06 9.02 23.19
C SER A 92 -9.62 9.49 21.81
N ARG A 93 -10.56 9.43 20.86
CA ARG A 93 -10.38 9.97 19.51
C ARG A 93 -10.12 11.48 19.52
N ASP A 94 -10.76 12.22 20.44
CA ASP A 94 -10.61 13.67 20.54
C ASP A 94 -9.22 14.05 21.06
N GLU A 95 -8.73 13.33 22.08
CA GLU A 95 -7.35 13.47 22.56
C GLU A 95 -6.35 13.15 21.45
N ALA A 96 -6.54 12.02 20.74
CA ALA A 96 -5.68 11.63 19.63
C ALA A 96 -5.65 12.67 18.51
N ARG A 97 -6.81 13.24 18.17
CA ARG A 97 -6.90 14.32 17.17
C ARG A 97 -6.18 15.58 17.65
N GLY A 98 -6.39 16.00 18.90
CA GLY A 98 -5.73 17.17 19.48
C GLY A 98 -4.20 17.03 19.53
N ALA A 99 -3.71 15.86 19.91
CA ALA A 99 -2.28 15.55 19.92
C ALA A 99 -1.68 15.56 18.50
N LEU A 100 -2.37 14.96 17.52
CA LEU A 100 -1.93 14.94 16.12
C LEU A 100 -1.86 16.35 15.51
N MET A 101 -2.88 17.19 15.74
CA MET A 101 -2.87 18.58 15.28
C MET A 101 -1.74 19.39 15.92
N SER A 102 -1.49 19.18 17.21
CA SER A 102 -0.42 19.86 17.95
C SER A 102 0.98 19.42 17.50
N ALA A 103 1.15 18.14 17.17
CA ALA A 103 2.41 17.60 16.64
C ALA A 103 2.69 18.08 15.20
N TRP A 104 1.65 18.22 14.37
CA TRP A 104 1.78 18.68 12.97
C TRP A 104 2.23 20.14 12.86
N GLY A 105 1.86 20.99 13.83
CA GLY A 105 2.22 22.40 13.84
C GLY A 105 3.64 22.71 14.33
N ARG A 106 4.44 21.70 14.69
CA ARG A 106 5.84 21.88 15.11
C ARG A 106 6.78 21.57 13.93
N PRO A 107 7.74 22.45 13.63
CA PRO A 107 8.71 22.24 12.55
C PRO A 107 9.64 21.04 12.79
#